data_AF-A0A7V9RFF1-F1
#
_entry.id   AF-A0A7V9RFF1-F1
#
_cell.length_a   1.000
_cell.length_b   1.000
_cell.length_c   1.000
_cell.angle_alpha   90.00
_cell.angle_beta   90.00
_cell.angle_gamma   90.00
#
_symmetry.space_group_name_H-M   'P 1'
#
loop_
_entity.id
_entity.type
_entity.pdbx_description
1 polymer ?
#
loop_
_entity_poly.entity_id
_entity_poly.type
_entity_poly.pdbx_seq_one_letter_code
_entity_poly.pdbx_strand_id
1 'polypeptide(L)'
;MRFKLDAHDRWVCIACRWSAKFPLIDDTEKDKPSYACPTCRKRMKWTGTAFRPPRRDDDEAWQVVERILAAGFRYRSTQNRRRFPRKLRELKAWFEEQDRPVEWLPERVLSVAKTADGHHVVRAGRRVLHEGEDVLVHHDGRWRAAQVRLSTCGTPLYAAILLLARKVLPITVRTRLLISKRRP
;
A
#
# COMPACT_ATOMS: atom_id res chain seq x y z
N MET A 1 -20.33 14.25 25.60
CA MET A 1 -18.94 14.42 25.13
C MET A 1 -18.71 13.46 23.95
N ARG A 2 -18.65 13.96 22.70
CA ARG A 2 -18.39 13.13 21.51
C ARG A 2 -16.87 13.10 21.27
N PHE A 3 -16.22 12.00 21.61
CA PHE A 3 -14.84 11.76 21.18
C PHE A 3 -14.81 11.62 19.66
N LYS A 4 -14.22 12.59 18.97
CA LYS A 4 -13.98 12.54 17.53
C LYS A 4 -12.77 11.64 17.32
N LEU A 5 -12.95 10.49 16.68
CA LEU A 5 -11.83 9.64 16.25
C LEU A 5 -11.16 10.30 15.05
N ASP A 6 -9.99 10.90 15.25
CA ASP A 6 -9.25 11.64 14.22
C ASP A 6 -8.76 10.73 13.09
N ALA A 7 -8.38 9.49 13.41
CA ALA A 7 -8.11 8.43 12.44
C ALA A 7 -8.91 7.18 12.78
N HIS A 8 -9.59 6.61 11.77
CA HIS A 8 -10.45 5.45 11.95
C HIS A 8 -10.43 4.53 10.75
N ASP A 9 -10.46 3.24 11.03
CA ASP A 9 -10.70 2.20 10.04
C ASP A 9 -12.17 1.82 10.00
N ARG A 10 -12.59 1.30 8.84
CA ARG A 10 -13.93 0.74 8.70
C ARG A 10 -13.91 -0.76 8.84
N TRP A 11 -14.98 -1.25 9.44
CA TRP A 11 -15.23 -2.65 9.68
C TRP A 11 -16.65 -2.98 9.24
N VAL A 12 -16.83 -4.17 8.67
CA VAL A 12 -18.13 -4.62 8.17
C VAL A 12 -18.48 -6.02 8.62
N CYS A 13 -19.74 -6.25 8.96
CA CYS A 13 -20.31 -7.58 8.97
C CYS A 13 -20.93 -7.85 7.60
N ILE A 14 -20.41 -8.83 6.87
CA ILE A 14 -20.93 -9.19 5.54
C ILE A 14 -22.34 -9.78 5.65
N ALA A 15 -22.56 -10.67 6.63
CA ALA A 15 -23.83 -11.36 6.82
C ALA A 15 -25.00 -10.41 7.08
N CYS A 16 -24.75 -9.33 7.83
CA CYS A 16 -25.78 -8.41 8.31
C CYS A 16 -25.65 -7.02 7.68
N ARG A 17 -24.72 -6.87 6.72
CA ARG A 17 -24.45 -5.64 5.95
C ARG A 17 -24.28 -4.39 6.82
N TRP A 18 -23.80 -4.60 8.04
CA TRP A 18 -23.60 -3.57 9.04
C TRP A 18 -22.17 -3.08 9.01
N SER A 19 -21.96 -1.77 9.14
CA SER A 19 -20.63 -1.17 9.11
C SER A 19 -20.43 -0.19 10.25
N ALA A 20 -19.24 -0.14 10.81
CA ALA A 20 -18.85 0.85 11.80
C ALA A 20 -17.41 1.32 11.60
N LYS A 21 -17.11 2.42 12.29
CA LYS A 21 -15.76 2.98 12.41
C LYS A 21 -15.16 2.50 13.73
N PHE A 22 -13.94 2.02 13.68
CA PHE A 22 -13.13 1.68 14.85
C PHE A 22 -11.83 2.48 14.80
N PRO A 23 -11.07 2.57 15.91
CA PRO A 23 -9.74 3.17 15.90
C PRO A 23 -8.89 2.61 14.76
N LEU A 24 -8.00 3.44 14.21
CA LEU A 24 -7.03 3.03 13.19
C LEU A 24 -6.17 1.88 13.73
N ILE A 25 -5.92 0.86 12.92
CA ILE A 25 -5.11 -0.30 13.30
C ILE A 25 -3.81 -0.28 12.52
N ASP A 26 -2.70 -0.56 13.22
CA ASP A 26 -1.43 -0.85 12.58
C ASP A 26 -1.50 -2.23 11.91
N ASP A 27 -1.33 -2.27 10.59
CA ASP A 27 -1.41 -3.52 9.83
C ASP A 27 -0.23 -4.47 10.08
N THR A 28 0.81 -4.00 10.77
CA THR A 28 1.99 -4.76 11.18
C THR A 28 1.86 -5.44 12.54
N GLU A 29 0.86 -5.06 13.35
CA GLU A 29 0.59 -5.71 14.63
C GLU A 29 0.19 -7.18 14.45
N LYS A 30 0.73 -8.06 15.30
CA LYS A 30 0.40 -9.49 15.29
C LYS A 30 -1.02 -9.74 15.80
N ASP A 31 -1.39 -9.09 16.89
CA ASP A 31 -2.67 -9.28 17.58
C ASP A 31 -3.71 -8.26 17.13
N LYS A 32 -4.08 -8.34 15.85
CA LYS A 32 -5.09 -7.44 15.28
C LYS A 32 -6.42 -7.61 16.01
N PRO A 33 -7.10 -6.51 16.39
CA PRO A 33 -8.36 -6.61 17.09
C PRO A 33 -9.40 -7.32 16.21
N SER A 34 -10.28 -8.08 16.85
CA SER A 34 -11.40 -8.76 16.21
C SER A 34 -12.70 -8.27 16.82
N TYR A 35 -13.56 -7.66 16.02
CA TYR A 35 -14.84 -7.14 16.49
C TYR A 35 -16.00 -8.09 16.14
N ALA A 36 -16.91 -8.29 17.09
CA ALA A 36 -18.17 -8.98 16.85
C ALA A 36 -19.23 -7.97 16.37
N CYS A 37 -20.05 -8.36 15.41
CA CYS A 37 -21.17 -7.54 14.96
C CYS A 37 -22.16 -7.33 16.11
N PRO A 38 -22.58 -6.09 16.43
CA PRO A 38 -23.55 -5.86 17.50
C PRO A 38 -24.94 -6.44 17.18
N THR A 39 -25.27 -6.63 15.90
CA THR A 39 -26.58 -7.14 15.47
C THR A 39 -26.64 -8.66 15.51
N CYS A 40 -25.65 -9.34 14.93
CA CYS A 40 -25.72 -10.79 14.72
C CYS A 40 -24.52 -11.56 15.27
N ARG A 41 -23.66 -10.91 16.05
CA ARG A 41 -22.51 -11.47 16.77
C ARG A 41 -21.42 -12.13 15.90
N LYS A 42 -21.65 -12.27 14.60
CA LYS A 42 -20.66 -12.74 13.62
C LYS A 42 -19.45 -11.80 13.55
N ARG A 43 -18.28 -12.37 13.27
CA ARG A 43 -17.02 -11.63 13.15
C ARG A 43 -17.10 -10.57 12.05
N MET A 44 -16.68 -9.36 12.37
CA MET A 44 -16.56 -8.28 11.41
C MET A 44 -15.23 -8.39 10.66
N LYS A 45 -15.23 -7.98 9.39
CA LYS A 45 -14.06 -7.91 8.52
C LYS A 45 -13.56 -6.46 8.50
N TRP A 46 -12.25 -6.29 8.68
CA TRP A 46 -11.58 -5.01 8.45
C TRP A 46 -11.57 -4.68 6.96
N THR A 47 -11.96 -3.44 6.60
CA THR A 47 -12.05 -3.03 5.19
C THR A 47 -11.08 -1.92 4.80
N GLY A 48 -10.56 -1.17 5.76
CA GLY A 48 -9.64 -0.04 5.51
C GLY A 48 -10.32 1.33 5.60
N THR A 49 -9.51 2.38 5.49
CA THR A 49 -9.91 3.78 5.74
C THR A 49 -10.84 4.37 4.67
N ALA A 50 -10.70 3.95 3.42
CA ALA A 50 -11.42 4.50 2.27
C ALA A 50 -12.69 3.72 1.88
N PHE A 51 -13.03 2.67 2.62
CA PHE A 51 -14.21 1.85 2.33
C PHE A 51 -15.49 2.69 2.39
N ARG A 52 -16.40 2.44 1.45
CA ARG A 52 -17.76 2.99 1.48
C ARG A 52 -18.73 1.81 1.39
N PRO A 53 -19.54 1.56 2.43
CA PRO A 53 -20.48 0.45 2.40
C PRO A 53 -21.46 0.64 1.24
N PRO A 54 -21.73 -0.42 0.44
CA PRO A 54 -22.81 -0.41 -0.53
C PRO A 54 -24.17 -0.17 0.14
N ARG A 55 -25.20 0.07 -0.67
CA ARG A 55 -26.57 0.05 -0.14
C ARG A 55 -26.88 -1.32 0.45
N ARG A 56 -27.72 -1.38 1.48
CA ARG A 56 -28.02 -2.65 2.18
C ARG A 56 -28.72 -3.68 1.31
N ASP A 57 -29.44 -3.25 0.27
CA ASP A 57 -30.20 -4.08 -0.68
C ASP A 57 -29.40 -4.47 -1.94
N ASP A 58 -28.18 -3.96 -2.09
CA ASP A 58 -27.34 -4.22 -3.26
C ASP A 58 -26.53 -5.52 -3.10
N ASP A 59 -27.19 -6.65 -3.37
CA ASP A 59 -26.61 -7.98 -3.25
C ASP A 59 -25.31 -8.13 -4.06
N GLU A 60 -25.29 -7.63 -5.29
CA GLU A 60 -24.13 -7.74 -6.18
C GLU A 60 -22.93 -6.99 -5.59
N ALA A 61 -23.12 -5.75 -5.14
CA ALA A 61 -22.04 -4.98 -4.55
C ALA A 61 -21.53 -5.59 -3.24
N TRP A 62 -22.39 -6.17 -2.41
CA TRP A 62 -21.95 -6.88 -1.20
C TRP A 62 -21.14 -8.14 -1.51
N GLN A 63 -21.50 -8.89 -2.56
CA GLN A 63 -20.69 -10.02 -3.02
C GLN A 63 -19.33 -9.55 -3.54
N VAL A 64 -19.26 -8.44 -4.27
CA VAL A 64 -17.99 -7.85 -4.71
C VAL A 64 -17.09 -7.50 -3.51
N VAL A 65 -17.65 -6.84 -2.49
CA VAL A 65 -16.92 -6.52 -1.24
C VAL A 65 -16.40 -7.79 -0.57
N GLU A 66 -17.23 -8.82 -0.45
CA GLU A 66 -16.82 -10.08 0.17
C GLU A 66 -15.63 -10.72 -0.55
N ARG A 67 -15.67 -10.78 -1.88
CA ARG A 67 -14.60 -11.38 -2.70
C ARG A 67 -13.29 -10.60 -2.59
N ILE A 68 -13.34 -9.27 -2.64
CA ILE A 68 -12.16 -8.40 -2.46
C ILE A 68 -11.52 -8.62 -1.08
N LEU A 69 -12.33 -8.66 -0.02
CA LEU A 69 -11.83 -8.86 1.33
C LEU A 69 -11.27 -10.27 1.56
N ALA A 70 -11.90 -11.28 0.96
CA ALA A 70 -11.45 -12.67 1.00
C ALA A 70 -10.11 -12.86 0.27
N ALA A 71 -9.89 -12.11 -0.82
CA ALA A 71 -8.60 -12.04 -1.52
C ALA A 71 -7.55 -11.20 -0.78
N GLY A 72 -7.83 -10.70 0.43
CA GLY A 72 -6.86 -9.99 1.27
C GLY A 72 -6.74 -8.49 0.99
N PHE A 73 -7.40 -7.96 -0.05
CA PHE A 73 -7.34 -6.54 -0.37
C PHE A 73 -8.11 -5.67 0.63
N ARG A 74 -7.68 -4.41 0.78
CA ARG A 74 -8.29 -3.41 1.65
C ARG A 74 -8.47 -2.08 0.90
N TYR A 75 -9.55 -1.38 1.19
CA TYR A 75 -9.89 -0.09 0.63
C TYR A 75 -9.10 1.00 1.35
N ARG A 76 -7.88 1.28 0.89
CA ARG A 76 -7.01 2.33 1.44
C ARG A 76 -7.07 3.59 0.60
N SER A 77 -6.92 4.74 1.24
CA SER A 77 -6.69 6.01 0.55
C SER A 77 -5.20 6.12 0.19
N THR A 78 -4.82 5.72 -1.01
CA THR A 78 -3.49 6.03 -1.57
C THR A 78 -3.63 7.09 -2.67
N GLN A 79 -2.52 7.76 -3.00
CA GLN A 79 -2.50 8.79 -4.05
C GLN A 79 -2.85 8.21 -5.44
N ASN A 80 -2.55 6.93 -5.68
CA ASN A 80 -2.91 6.20 -6.91
C ASN A 80 -4.23 5.43 -6.70
N ARG A 81 -5.36 6.14 -6.70
CA ARG A 81 -6.69 5.53 -6.55
C ARG A 81 -7.03 4.63 -7.72
N ARG A 82 -6.67 3.35 -7.63
CA ARG A 82 -7.27 2.32 -8.49
C ARG A 82 -8.74 2.16 -8.12
N ARG A 83 -9.62 2.26 -9.11
CA ARG A 83 -11.06 2.05 -8.93
C ARG A 83 -11.26 0.58 -8.53
N PHE A 84 -11.82 0.35 -7.34
CA PHE A 84 -12.32 -0.98 -6.97
C PHE A 84 -13.52 -1.34 -7.86
N PRO A 85 -13.65 -2.61 -8.24
CA PRO A 85 -14.77 -3.06 -9.06
C PRO A 85 -16.08 -2.83 -8.30
N ARG A 86 -17.14 -2.55 -9.03
CA ARG A 86 -18.50 -2.37 -8.47
C ARG A 86 -19.46 -3.48 -8.87
N LYS A 87 -19.09 -4.26 -9.88
CA LYS A 87 -19.88 -5.37 -10.42
C LYS A 87 -19.09 -6.66 -10.37
N LEU A 88 -19.76 -7.80 -10.26
CA LEU A 88 -19.11 -9.12 -10.19
C LEU A 88 -18.31 -9.41 -11.45
N ARG A 89 -18.83 -9.03 -12.62
CA ARG A 89 -18.16 -9.23 -13.91
C ARG A 89 -16.79 -8.54 -14.01
N GLU A 90 -16.56 -7.49 -13.22
CA GLU A 90 -15.30 -6.74 -13.21
C GLU A 90 -14.22 -7.42 -12.35
N LEU A 91 -14.60 -8.34 -11.45
CA LEU A 91 -13.68 -8.91 -10.45
C LEU A 91 -12.51 -9.67 -11.08
N LYS A 92 -12.78 -10.51 -12.08
CA LYS A 92 -11.74 -11.35 -12.71
C LYS A 92 -10.64 -10.48 -13.31
N ALA A 93 -11.00 -9.59 -14.23
CA ALA A 93 -10.06 -8.67 -14.86
C ALA A 93 -9.36 -7.77 -13.84
N TRP A 94 -10.07 -7.35 -12.79
CA TRP A 94 -9.48 -6.54 -11.73
C TRP A 94 -8.42 -7.31 -10.93
N PHE A 95 -8.67 -8.57 -10.57
CA PHE A 95 -7.70 -9.43 -9.88
C PHE A 95 -6.50 -9.75 -10.76
N GLU A 96 -6.71 -10.07 -12.03
CA GLU A 96 -5.62 -10.30 -13.00
C GLU A 96 -4.73 -9.06 -13.13
N GLU A 97 -5.32 -7.87 -13.14
CA GLU A 97 -4.55 -6.61 -13.15
C GLU A 97 -3.81 -6.35 -11.83
N GLN A 98 -4.31 -6.83 -10.69
CA GLN A 98 -3.57 -6.76 -9.43
C GLN A 98 -2.39 -7.75 -9.42
N ASP A 99 -2.61 -8.97 -9.91
CA ASP A 99 -1.65 -10.08 -9.92
C ASP A 99 -0.63 -9.99 -11.07
N ARG A 100 -0.86 -9.09 -12.04
CA ARG A 100 0.10 -8.83 -13.11
C ARG A 100 1.49 -8.64 -12.49
N PRO A 101 2.57 -9.20 -13.06
CA PRO A 101 3.90 -8.95 -12.54
C PRO A 101 4.27 -7.48 -12.67
N VAL A 102 5.09 -6.98 -11.75
CA VAL A 102 5.69 -5.64 -11.89
C VAL A 102 6.62 -5.70 -13.10
N GLU A 103 6.32 -4.93 -14.14
CA GLU A 103 7.25 -4.74 -15.26
C GLU A 103 8.40 -3.86 -14.75
N TRP A 104 9.61 -4.41 -14.77
CA TRP A 104 10.81 -3.70 -14.33
C TRP A 104 11.43 -2.96 -15.50
N LEU A 105 11.67 -1.66 -15.34
CA LEU A 105 12.41 -0.88 -16.33
C LEU A 105 13.89 -1.30 -16.32
N PRO A 106 14.62 -1.12 -17.45
CA PRO A 106 16.04 -1.44 -17.55
C PRO A 106 16.86 -0.78 -16.44
N GLU A 107 18.03 -1.35 -16.15
CA GLU A 107 18.97 -0.83 -15.16
C GLU A 107 19.21 0.67 -15.37
N ARG A 108 19.05 1.44 -14.30
CA ARG A 108 19.34 2.87 -14.30
C ARG A 108 20.39 3.19 -13.25
N VAL A 109 21.37 4.00 -13.66
CA VAL A 109 22.28 4.65 -12.71
C VAL A 109 21.47 5.62 -11.87
N LEU A 110 21.66 5.56 -10.57
CA LEU A 110 21.04 6.48 -9.64
C LEU A 110 21.86 7.75 -9.50
N SER A 111 21.16 8.87 -9.38
CA SER A 111 21.75 10.11 -8.90
C SER A 111 20.98 10.59 -7.69
N VAL A 112 21.71 11.13 -6.72
CA VAL A 112 21.11 11.76 -5.55
C VAL A 112 21.46 13.24 -5.59
N ALA A 113 20.44 14.08 -5.46
CA ALA A 113 20.58 15.52 -5.46
C ALA A 113 19.91 16.11 -4.22
N LYS A 114 20.45 17.22 -3.72
CA LYS A 114 19.81 18.02 -2.68
C LYS A 114 18.95 19.11 -3.34
N THR A 115 17.73 19.29 -2.88
CA THR A 115 16.84 20.38 -3.33
C THR A 115 17.22 21.69 -2.63
N ALA A 116 16.73 22.81 -3.15
CA ALA A 116 16.90 24.13 -2.52
C ALA A 116 16.39 24.13 -1.07
N ASP A 117 15.32 23.38 -0.80
CA ASP A 117 14.70 23.23 0.54
C ASP A 117 15.48 22.26 1.46
N GLY A 118 16.62 21.75 1.03
CA GLY A 118 17.49 20.88 1.82
C GLY A 118 17.11 19.40 1.84
N HIS A 119 16.02 19.00 1.16
CA HIS A 119 15.60 17.60 1.02
C HIS A 119 16.46 16.86 0.00
N HIS A 120 16.63 15.55 0.19
CA HIS A 120 17.29 14.69 -0.80
C HIS A 120 16.28 14.10 -1.78
N VAL A 121 16.63 14.13 -3.06
CA VAL A 121 15.87 13.53 -4.15
C VAL A 121 16.74 12.49 -4.83
N VAL A 122 16.23 11.26 -4.89
CA VAL A 122 16.84 10.17 -5.66
C VAL A 122 16.21 10.15 -7.04
N ARG A 123 17.06 10.08 -8.06
CA ARG A 123 16.64 9.95 -9.45
C ARG A 123 17.22 8.69 -10.06
N ALA A 124 16.51 8.19 -11.05
CA ALA A 124 16.97 7.13 -11.92
C ALA A 124 16.70 7.55 -13.36
N GLY A 125 17.75 8.03 -14.03
CA GLY A 125 17.59 8.84 -15.23
C GLY A 125 16.78 10.11 -14.95
N ARG A 126 15.69 10.33 -15.70
CA ARG A 126 14.81 11.51 -15.55
C ARG A 126 13.73 11.35 -14.47
N ARG A 127 13.52 10.14 -13.94
CA ARG A 127 12.45 9.86 -12.98
C ARG A 127 12.94 10.11 -11.56
N VAL A 128 12.12 10.78 -10.76
CA VAL A 128 12.29 10.90 -9.31
C VAL A 128 11.69 9.68 -8.62
N LEU A 129 12.44 9.07 -7.70
CA LEU A 129 11.95 8.01 -6.82
C LEU A 129 11.33 8.64 -5.57
N HIS A 130 10.21 8.06 -5.12
CA HIS A 130 9.48 8.55 -3.95
C HIS A 130 9.59 7.58 -2.78
N GLU A 131 9.34 8.10 -1.57
CA GLU A 131 9.23 7.32 -0.34
C GLU A 131 8.25 6.13 -0.52
N GLY A 132 8.69 4.94 -0.14
CA GLY A 132 7.90 3.70 -0.21
C GLY A 132 7.79 3.09 -1.60
N GLU A 133 8.47 3.62 -2.62
CA GLU A 133 8.43 3.08 -3.96
C GLU A 133 9.21 1.75 -4.06
N ASP A 134 8.61 0.74 -4.70
CA ASP A 134 9.22 -0.58 -4.88
C ASP A 134 10.27 -0.55 -6.01
N VAL A 135 11.46 -1.07 -5.67
CA VAL A 135 12.62 -1.22 -6.55
C VAL A 135 13.21 -2.62 -6.45
N LEU A 136 13.86 -3.11 -7.50
CA LEU A 136 14.78 -4.26 -7.38
C LEU A 136 16.19 -3.72 -7.22
N VAL A 137 16.89 -4.15 -6.18
CA VAL A 137 18.30 -3.85 -5.95
C VAL A 137 19.17 -5.06 -6.21
N HIS A 138 20.26 -4.85 -6.94
CA HIS A 138 21.29 -5.86 -7.08
C HIS A 138 22.20 -5.85 -5.85
N HIS A 139 22.11 -6.89 -5.02
CA HIS A 139 22.85 -7.02 -3.77
C HIS A 139 23.30 -8.47 -3.59
N ASP A 140 24.57 -8.69 -3.24
CA ASP A 140 25.20 -10.02 -3.14
C ASP A 140 25.01 -10.90 -4.38
N GLY A 141 25.19 -10.32 -5.57
CA GLY A 141 25.07 -11.05 -6.84
C GLY A 141 23.64 -11.47 -7.21
N ARG A 142 22.61 -10.95 -6.52
CA ARG A 142 21.21 -11.27 -6.79
C ARG A 142 20.33 -10.01 -6.79
N TRP A 143 19.30 -10.02 -7.62
CA TRP A 143 18.25 -9.01 -7.56
C TRP A 143 17.29 -9.30 -6.41
N ARG A 144 16.99 -8.29 -5.60
CA ARG A 144 16.07 -8.39 -4.45
C ARG A 144 15.12 -7.21 -4.40
N ALA A 145 13.87 -7.46 -4.04
CA ALA A 145 12.87 -6.41 -3.83
C ALA A 145 13.22 -5.57 -2.60
N ALA A 146 13.18 -4.25 -2.76
CA ALA A 146 13.41 -3.28 -1.70
C ALA A 146 12.47 -2.08 -1.87
N GLN A 147 12.34 -1.29 -0.82
CA GLN A 147 11.58 -0.04 -0.85
C GLN A 147 12.52 1.15 -0.66
N VAL A 148 12.26 2.21 -1.42
CA VAL A 148 12.98 3.47 -1.28
C VAL A 148 12.60 4.13 0.04
N ARG A 149 13.60 4.53 0.82
CA ARG A 149 13.46 5.41 1.98
C ARG A 149 14.37 6.61 1.83
N LEU A 150 13.78 7.80 1.84
CA LEU A 150 14.50 9.05 1.76
C LEU A 150 14.83 9.52 3.17
N SER A 151 16.09 9.87 3.42
CA SER A 151 16.49 10.40 4.73
C SER A 151 15.89 11.80 4.90
N THR A 152 15.14 12.01 5.99
CA THR A 152 14.62 13.33 6.38
C THR A 152 15.63 14.14 7.18
N CYS A 153 16.68 13.51 7.70
CA CYS A 153 17.70 14.12 8.54
C CYS A 153 19.04 14.18 7.80
N GLY A 154 19.66 15.36 7.82
CA GLY A 154 20.91 15.72 7.13
C GLY A 154 22.18 15.01 7.62
N THR A 155 22.09 13.77 8.08
CA THR A 155 23.26 12.95 8.35
C THR A 155 23.97 12.61 7.02
N PRO A 156 25.26 12.98 6.86
CA PRO A 156 25.93 13.02 5.57
C PRO A 156 26.31 11.66 5.00
N LEU A 157 26.11 10.56 5.74
CA LEU A 157 26.61 9.27 5.30
C LEU A 157 25.81 8.72 4.12
N TYR A 158 24.47 8.88 4.09
CA TYR A 158 23.64 8.44 2.96
C TYR A 158 22.41 9.32 2.75
N ALA A 159 22.37 10.03 1.62
CA ALA A 159 21.25 10.88 1.22
C ALA A 159 19.94 10.10 0.95
N ALA A 160 20.04 8.79 0.69
CA ALA A 160 18.90 7.88 0.64
C ALA A 160 19.33 6.44 0.94
N ILE A 161 18.39 5.65 1.44
CA ILE A 161 18.59 4.26 1.80
C ILE A 161 17.51 3.38 1.17
N LEU A 162 17.84 2.10 0.97
CA LEU A 162 16.90 1.08 0.56
C LEU A 162 16.58 0.20 1.77
N LEU A 163 15.31 -0.05 2.00
CA LEU A 163 14.88 -1.09 2.94
C LEU A 163 14.78 -2.41 2.20
N LEU A 164 15.75 -3.28 2.45
CA LEU A 164 15.76 -4.66 1.99
C LEU A 164 15.48 -5.59 3.16
N ALA A 165 14.29 -6.16 3.26
CA ALA A 165 13.94 -7.12 4.32
C ALA A 165 14.36 -6.66 5.74
N ARG A 166 14.05 -5.39 6.07
CA ARG A 166 14.43 -4.68 7.32
C ARG A 166 15.92 -4.33 7.47
N LYS A 167 16.78 -4.65 6.50
CA LYS A 167 18.14 -4.11 6.41
C LYS A 167 18.12 -2.78 5.68
N VAL A 168 18.83 -1.81 6.25
CA VAL A 168 19.05 -0.50 5.64
C VAL A 168 20.30 -0.62 4.77
N LEU A 169 20.13 -0.48 3.45
CA LEU A 169 21.23 -0.46 2.51
C LEU A 169 21.47 0.97 2.01
N PRO A 170 22.70 1.46 2.06
CA PRO A 170 23.01 2.76 1.49
C PRO A 170 22.82 2.77 -0.02
N ILE A 171 22.22 3.84 -0.55
CA ILE A 171 22.25 4.11 -1.98
C ILE A 171 23.60 4.76 -2.30
N THR A 172 24.39 4.08 -3.13
CA THR A 172 25.67 4.58 -3.65
C THR A 172 25.62 4.66 -5.18
N VAL A 173 26.59 5.33 -5.80
CA VAL A 173 26.75 5.35 -7.26
C VAL A 173 26.96 3.96 -7.89
N ARG A 174 27.34 2.95 -7.09
CA ARG A 174 27.49 1.56 -7.53
C ARG A 174 26.20 0.74 -7.36
N THR A 175 25.17 1.30 -6.72
CA THR A 175 23.91 0.62 -6.50
C THR A 175 23.14 0.51 -7.82
N ARG A 176 22.99 -0.71 -8.32
CA ARG A 176 22.20 -1.00 -9.51
C ARG A 176 20.75 -1.25 -9.10
N LEU A 177 19.82 -0.51 -9.70
CA LEU A 177 18.38 -0.68 -9.49
C LEU A 177 17.64 -0.95 -10.80
N LEU A 178 16.63 -1.81 -10.71
CA LEU A 178 15.49 -1.78 -11.63
C LEU A 178 14.33 -1.11 -10.92
N ILE A 179 13.60 -0.27 -11.63
CA ILE A 179 12.46 0.44 -11.07
C ILE A 179 11.20 -0.17 -11.63
N SER A 180 10.21 -0.36 -10.77
CA SER A 180 8.87 -0.71 -11.21
C SER A 180 8.39 0.33 -12.24
N LYS A 181 8.00 -0.11 -13.44
CA LYS A 181 7.22 0.73 -14.34
C LYS A 181 5.96 1.08 -13.55
N ARG A 182 5.82 2.35 -13.16
CA ARG A 182 4.63 2.79 -12.42
C ARG A 182 3.44 2.37 -13.27
N ARG A 183 2.64 1.44 -12.76
CA ARG A 183 1.38 1.13 -13.42
C ARG A 183 0.52 2.39 -13.26
N PRO A 184 -0.03 2.93 -14.36
CA PRO A 184 -0.89 4.10 -14.31
C PRO A 184 -2.09 3.89 -13.35
#